data_AF-A0A6L4Z5E0-F1
#
_entry.id   AF-A0A6L4Z5E0-F1
#
_cell.length_a   1.000
_cell.length_b   1.000
_cell.length_c   1.000
_cell.angle_alpha   90.00
_cell.angle_beta   90.00
_cell.angle_gamma   90.00
#
_symmetry.space_group_name_H-M   'P 1'
#
loop_
_entity.id
_entity.type
_entity.pdbx_description
1 polymer ?
#
loop_
_entity_poly.entity_id
_entity_poly.type
_entity_poly.pdbx_seq_one_letter_code
_entity_poly.pdbx_strand_id
1 'polypeptide(L)'
;MDNLLLHISQALSKDEEVVLLTIVAISEKPEELENLNLVVGKKRLLLVNGITINSLGDPNLDLAVDREAHFHFHKQKVTTLSLWTDKFESPDNAEFVESIKLKQTPKIQIAIEVIRPQPCLLICGAGHIARALTQLGVVLGFRAIVIDDRAEFANRDYFPDPSTELRAEAFDQAMKSINLSANMSVVIVTRGLQ
;
A
#
# COMPACT_ATOMS: atom_id res chain seq x y z
N MET A 1 6.87 -19.44 -11.95
CA MET A 1 7.06 -18.99 -10.55
C MET A 1 6.46 -17.61 -10.49
N ASP A 2 5.34 -17.44 -9.80
CA ASP A 2 4.52 -16.21 -9.89
C ASP A 2 5.32 -14.96 -9.47
N ASN A 3 5.43 -14.00 -10.39
CA ASN A 3 6.30 -12.83 -10.25
C ASN A 3 5.69 -11.71 -9.38
N LEU A 4 4.60 -11.99 -8.66
CA LEU A 4 3.84 -10.98 -7.91
C LEU A 4 4.71 -10.29 -6.85
N LEU A 5 5.53 -11.06 -6.11
CA LEU A 5 6.41 -10.49 -5.08
C LEU A 5 7.42 -9.50 -5.65
N LEU A 6 7.94 -9.75 -6.86
CA LEU A 6 8.87 -8.83 -7.51
C LEU A 6 8.17 -7.52 -7.85
N HIS A 7 6.98 -7.58 -8.44
CA HIS A 7 6.22 -6.39 -8.80
C HIS A 7 5.78 -5.58 -7.57
N ILE A 8 5.35 -6.25 -6.50
CA ILE A 8 5.07 -5.62 -5.22
C ILE A 8 6.35 -4.92 -4.71
N SER A 9 7.45 -5.65 -4.57
CA SER A 9 8.71 -5.09 -4.07
C SER A 9 9.20 -3.90 -4.91
N GLN A 10 9.06 -3.95 -6.23
CA GLN A 10 9.44 -2.86 -7.13
C GLN A 10 8.58 -1.61 -6.92
N ALA A 11 7.25 -1.77 -6.81
CA ALA A 11 6.34 -0.67 -6.54
C ALA A 11 6.62 -0.03 -5.17
N LEU A 12 6.72 -0.86 -4.12
CA LEU A 12 6.99 -0.37 -2.76
C LEU A 12 8.35 0.35 -2.67
N SER A 13 9.37 -0.09 -3.43
CA SER A 13 10.67 0.59 -3.45
C SER A 13 10.64 1.98 -4.07
N LYS A 14 9.58 2.28 -4.86
CA LYS A 14 9.32 3.59 -5.45
C LYS A 14 8.32 4.43 -4.63
N ASP A 15 8.00 3.96 -3.42
CA ASP A 15 7.00 4.56 -2.54
C ASP A 15 5.58 4.58 -3.14
N GLU A 16 5.27 3.59 -3.99
CA GLU A 16 3.96 3.38 -4.59
C GLU A 16 3.17 2.31 -3.83
N GLU A 17 1.88 2.55 -3.61
CA GLU A 17 0.94 1.53 -3.11
C GLU A 17 0.56 0.54 -4.22
N VAL A 18 0.18 -0.68 -3.83
CA VAL A 18 -0.41 -1.67 -4.74
C VAL A 18 -1.63 -2.32 -4.10
N VAL A 19 -2.55 -2.83 -4.90
CA VAL A 19 -3.73 -3.56 -4.42
C VAL A 19 -3.63 -5.02 -4.83
N LEU A 20 -3.62 -5.91 -3.85
CA LEU A 20 -3.68 -7.36 -4.04
C LEU A 20 -5.13 -7.81 -3.91
N LEU A 21 -5.60 -8.47 -4.96
CA LEU A 21 -6.94 -9.03 -5.09
C LEU A 21 -6.82 -10.54 -4.98
N THR A 22 -7.49 -11.15 -4.00
CA THR A 22 -7.44 -12.61 -3.79
C THR A 22 -8.84 -13.22 -3.78
N ILE A 23 -9.08 -14.28 -4.56
CA ILE A 23 -10.30 -15.09 -4.38
C ILE A 23 -10.18 -15.83 -3.05
N VAL A 24 -11.03 -15.48 -2.07
CA VAL A 24 -11.01 -16.11 -0.74
C VAL A 24 -12.10 -17.16 -0.57
N ALA A 25 -13.20 -17.05 -1.33
CA ALA A 25 -14.24 -18.07 -1.35
C ALA A 25 -14.98 -18.08 -2.69
N ILE A 26 -15.49 -19.25 -3.05
CA ILE A 26 -16.39 -19.48 -4.18
C ILE A 26 -17.55 -20.32 -3.62
N SER A 27 -18.79 -19.92 -3.85
CA SER A 27 -19.99 -20.60 -3.37
C SER A 27 -20.89 -20.93 -4.55
N GLU A 28 -20.62 -22.07 -5.19
CA GLU A 28 -21.46 -22.73 -6.20
C GLU A 28 -21.23 -24.25 -6.17
N LYS A 29 -22.09 -25.00 -6.86
CA LYS A 29 -21.87 -26.42 -7.09
C LYS A 29 -20.71 -26.61 -8.08
N PRO A 30 -19.81 -27.60 -7.89
CA PRO A 30 -18.67 -27.83 -8.78
C PRO A 30 -19.03 -27.97 -10.26
N GLU A 31 -20.20 -28.53 -10.55
CA GLU A 31 -20.74 -28.76 -11.91
C GLU A 31 -21.04 -27.44 -12.67
N GLU A 32 -21.31 -26.35 -11.96
CA GLU A 32 -21.59 -25.01 -12.53
C GLU A 32 -20.28 -24.24 -12.82
N LEU A 33 -19.15 -24.70 -12.27
CA LEU A 33 -17.82 -24.12 -12.43
C LEU A 33 -17.01 -24.73 -13.58
N GLU A 34 -17.51 -25.79 -14.24
CA GLU A 34 -16.72 -26.61 -15.18
C GLU A 34 -16.14 -25.83 -16.38
N ASN A 35 -16.72 -24.67 -16.73
CA ASN A 35 -16.25 -23.79 -17.80
C ASN A 35 -15.52 -22.53 -17.30
N LEU A 36 -15.41 -22.34 -15.99
CA LEU A 36 -14.81 -21.18 -15.36
C LEU A 36 -13.48 -21.56 -14.73
N ASN A 37 -12.41 -20.87 -15.12
CA ASN A 37 -11.09 -21.08 -14.51
C ASN A 37 -10.98 -20.36 -13.15
N LEU A 38 -11.96 -20.52 -12.27
CA LEU A 38 -12.01 -19.85 -10.97
C LEU A 38 -11.49 -20.77 -9.88
N VAL A 39 -10.51 -20.29 -9.11
CA VAL A 39 -9.85 -21.09 -8.06
C VAL A 39 -9.60 -20.21 -6.84
N VAL A 40 -10.00 -20.68 -5.66
CA VAL A 40 -9.68 -20.01 -4.38
C VAL A 40 -8.16 -19.92 -4.22
N GLY A 41 -7.68 -18.74 -3.81
CA GLY A 41 -6.27 -18.43 -3.67
C GLY A 41 -5.63 -17.82 -4.93
N LYS A 42 -6.34 -17.75 -6.07
CA LYS A 42 -5.88 -16.96 -7.21
C LYS A 42 -5.74 -15.49 -6.82
N LYS A 43 -4.63 -14.90 -7.25
CA LYS A 43 -4.22 -13.55 -6.94
C LYS A 43 -4.05 -12.73 -8.21
N ARG A 44 -4.55 -11.51 -8.15
CA ARG A 44 -4.35 -10.46 -9.14
C ARG A 44 -3.79 -9.23 -8.44
N LEU A 45 -2.85 -8.54 -9.07
CA LEU A 45 -2.23 -7.35 -8.52
C LEU A 45 -2.57 -6.15 -9.42
N LEU A 46 -3.02 -5.06 -8.80
CA LEU A 46 -3.27 -3.78 -9.43
C LEU A 46 -2.23 -2.77 -8.94
N LEU A 47 -1.50 -2.17 -9.87
CA LEU A 47 -0.56 -1.08 -9.60
C LEU A 47 -1.25 0.29 -9.69
N VAL A 48 -0.72 1.30 -9.01
CA VAL A 48 -1.24 2.68 -9.03
C VAL A 48 -1.43 3.24 -10.44
N ASN A 49 -0.54 2.88 -11.37
CA ASN A 49 -0.60 3.32 -12.77
C ASN A 49 -1.66 2.58 -13.62
N GLY A 50 -2.45 1.70 -13.02
CA GLY A 50 -3.50 0.91 -13.69
C GLY A 50 -3.02 -0.38 -14.35
N ILE A 51 -1.71 -0.69 -14.31
CA ILE A 51 -1.19 -1.97 -14.79
C ILE A 51 -1.67 -3.08 -13.87
N THR A 52 -2.10 -4.19 -14.47
CA THR A 52 -2.56 -5.38 -13.76
C THR A 52 -1.69 -6.59 -14.08
N ILE A 53 -1.50 -7.45 -13.09
CA ILE A 53 -0.68 -8.66 -13.18
C ILE A 53 -1.50 -9.85 -12.72
N ASN A 54 -1.41 -10.95 -13.48
CA ASN A 54 -2.23 -12.17 -13.36
C ASN A 54 -3.72 -11.95 -13.63
N SER A 55 -4.47 -13.04 -13.83
CA SER A 55 -5.93 -13.03 -13.98
C SER A 55 -6.57 -13.87 -12.87
N LEU A 56 -7.75 -13.46 -12.41
CA LEU A 56 -8.58 -14.24 -11.48
C LEU A 56 -9.28 -15.42 -12.19
N GLY A 57 -9.25 -15.47 -13.52
CA GLY A 57 -9.78 -16.57 -14.32
C GLY A 57 -11.02 -16.24 -15.14
N ASP A 58 -11.60 -15.06 -14.94
CA ASP A 58 -12.68 -14.52 -15.77
C ASP A 58 -12.40 -13.04 -16.10
N PRO A 59 -12.38 -12.63 -17.39
CA PRO A 59 -12.08 -11.26 -17.78
C PRO A 59 -13.07 -10.20 -17.30
N ASN A 60 -14.35 -10.56 -17.13
CA ASN A 60 -15.36 -9.61 -16.65
C ASN A 60 -15.24 -9.41 -15.14
N LEU A 61 -14.94 -10.49 -14.41
CA LEU A 61 -14.55 -10.44 -13.00
C LEU A 61 -13.32 -9.54 -12.82
N ASP A 62 -12.25 -9.80 -13.58
CA ASP A 62 -11.01 -9.00 -13.56
C ASP A 62 -11.31 -7.51 -13.72
N LEU A 63 -12.08 -7.14 -14.75
CA LEU A 63 -12.46 -5.75 -14.99
C LEU A 63 -13.30 -5.14 -13.86
N ALA A 64 -14.23 -5.92 -13.28
CA ALA A 64 -15.08 -5.46 -12.18
C ALA A 64 -14.26 -5.17 -10.92
N VAL A 65 -13.38 -6.11 -10.54
CA VAL A 65 -12.56 -5.97 -9.33
C VAL A 65 -11.49 -4.91 -9.49
N ASP A 66 -10.90 -4.73 -10.68
CA ASP A 66 -9.91 -3.68 -10.93
C ASP A 66 -10.50 -2.29 -10.75
N ARG A 67 -11.71 -2.08 -11.29
CA ARG A 67 -12.42 -0.80 -11.18
C ARG A 67 -12.73 -0.46 -9.73
N GLU A 68 -13.24 -1.43 -8.96
CA GLU A 68 -13.50 -1.21 -7.54
C GLU A 68 -12.20 -0.98 -6.78
N ALA A 69 -11.20 -1.85 -6.96
CA ALA A 69 -9.90 -1.78 -6.30
C ALA A 69 -9.21 -0.42 -6.51
N HIS A 70 -9.42 0.23 -7.65
CA HIS A 70 -8.91 1.58 -7.91
C HIS A 70 -9.38 2.61 -6.87
N PHE A 71 -10.59 2.45 -6.32
CA PHE A 71 -11.11 3.33 -5.26
C PHE A 71 -10.63 2.94 -3.85
N HIS A 72 -9.90 1.83 -3.69
CA HIS A 72 -9.36 1.39 -2.41
C HIS A 72 -7.94 1.88 -2.15
N PHE A 73 -7.26 2.45 -3.15
CA PHE A 73 -6.01 3.17 -2.89
C PHE A 73 -6.21 4.20 -1.77
N HIS A 74 -5.19 4.35 -0.93
CA HIS A 74 -5.22 5.21 0.26
C HIS A 74 -6.19 4.80 1.40
N LYS A 75 -7.05 3.78 1.24
CA LYS A 75 -7.91 3.28 2.33
C LYS A 75 -7.18 2.33 3.28
N GLN A 76 -7.28 2.56 4.58
CA GLN A 76 -6.56 1.78 5.61
C GLN A 76 -7.16 0.39 5.92
N LYS A 77 -8.24 -0.04 5.24
CA LYS A 77 -8.99 -1.24 5.62
C LYS A 77 -8.88 -2.33 4.56
N VAL A 78 -8.64 -3.56 5.00
CA VAL A 78 -8.86 -4.75 4.16
C VAL A 78 -10.37 -4.89 3.94
N THR A 79 -10.78 -4.86 2.69
CA THR A 79 -12.19 -4.94 2.32
C THR A 79 -12.46 -6.27 1.64
N THR A 80 -13.54 -6.96 2.04
CA THR A 80 -14.01 -8.14 1.31
C THR A 80 -15.18 -7.73 0.44
N LEU A 81 -15.06 -7.92 -0.87
CA LEU A 81 -16.16 -7.76 -1.81
C LEU A 81 -16.88 -9.09 -1.99
N SER A 82 -18.21 -9.05 -2.00
CA SER A 82 -19.04 -10.19 -2.40
C SER A 82 -19.68 -9.87 -3.75
N LEU A 83 -19.45 -10.74 -4.73
CA LEU A 83 -19.94 -10.57 -6.10
C LEU A 83 -21.07 -11.57 -6.35
N TRP A 84 -22.18 -11.08 -6.89
CA TRP A 84 -23.33 -11.86 -7.31
C TRP A 84 -23.59 -11.67 -8.80
N THR A 85 -24.14 -12.69 -9.46
CA THR A 85 -24.42 -12.70 -10.92
C THR A 85 -25.36 -11.59 -11.39
N ASP A 86 -26.12 -10.99 -10.48
CA ASP A 86 -27.09 -9.95 -10.74
C ASP A 86 -26.81 -8.64 -9.98
N LYS A 87 -25.89 -8.62 -9.00
CA LYS A 87 -25.56 -7.44 -8.19
C LYS A 87 -24.10 -7.43 -7.71
N PHE A 88 -23.43 -6.31 -7.97
CA PHE A 88 -22.15 -5.95 -7.37
C PHE A 88 -22.40 -5.17 -6.07
N GLU A 89 -22.12 -5.71 -4.88
CA GLU A 89 -22.27 -4.92 -3.64
C GLU A 89 -20.90 -4.43 -3.15
N SER A 90 -20.59 -3.15 -3.41
CA SER A 90 -19.49 -2.49 -2.71
C SER A 90 -19.97 -2.08 -1.31
N PRO A 91 -19.25 -2.43 -0.22
CA PRO A 91 -19.58 -1.98 1.11
C PRO A 91 -19.44 -0.45 1.29
N ASP A 92 -18.71 0.23 0.39
CA ASP A 92 -18.42 1.65 0.49
C ASP A 92 -19.11 2.50 -0.59
N ASN A 93 -19.71 1.89 -1.63
CA ASN A 93 -20.29 2.64 -2.76
C ASN A 93 -21.55 1.97 -3.34
N ALA A 94 -22.72 2.37 -2.80
CA ALA A 94 -24.02 1.80 -3.16
C ALA A 94 -24.58 2.27 -4.52
N GLU A 95 -24.07 3.37 -5.11
CA GLU A 95 -24.61 3.93 -6.36
C GLU A 95 -24.00 3.28 -7.63
N PHE A 96 -22.93 2.50 -7.51
CA PHE A 96 -22.13 2.03 -8.66
C PHE A 96 -22.54 0.64 -9.20
N VAL A 97 -23.55 0.01 -8.58
CA VAL A 97 -23.89 -1.42 -8.67
C VAL A 97 -24.48 -1.86 -10.03
N GLU A 98 -24.91 -0.94 -10.89
CA GLU A 98 -25.98 -1.26 -11.84
C GLU A 98 -25.56 -1.83 -13.22
N SER A 99 -24.28 -1.98 -13.56
CA SER A 99 -23.91 -2.22 -14.99
C SER A 99 -23.06 -3.45 -15.35
N ILE A 100 -22.65 -4.32 -14.41
CA ILE A 100 -21.84 -5.50 -14.77
C ILE A 100 -22.69 -6.77 -14.72
N LYS A 101 -23.30 -7.14 -15.85
CA LYS A 101 -23.94 -8.45 -16.03
C LYS A 101 -22.88 -9.52 -16.25
N LEU A 102 -22.41 -10.14 -15.17
CA LEU A 102 -21.60 -11.35 -15.25
C LEU A 102 -22.55 -12.51 -15.61
N LYS A 103 -22.49 -13.01 -16.85
CA LYS A 103 -23.23 -14.23 -17.22
C LYS A 103 -22.70 -15.39 -16.38
N GLN A 104 -23.55 -15.97 -15.52
CA GLN A 104 -23.31 -17.27 -14.85
C GLN A 104 -21.95 -17.34 -14.14
N THR A 105 -21.75 -16.51 -13.11
CA THR A 105 -20.55 -16.61 -12.26
C THR A 105 -20.92 -16.98 -10.83
N PRO A 106 -20.15 -17.83 -10.16
CA PRO A 106 -20.40 -18.14 -8.75
C PRO A 106 -20.51 -16.92 -7.87
N LYS A 107 -21.15 -17.11 -6.72
CA LYS A 107 -20.93 -16.17 -5.61
C LYS A 107 -19.45 -16.25 -5.23
N ILE A 108 -18.70 -15.19 -5.52
CA ILE A 108 -17.27 -15.08 -5.25
C ILE A 108 -17.04 -14.04 -4.17
N GLN A 109 -16.15 -14.35 -3.24
CA GLN A 109 -15.61 -13.38 -2.30
C GLN A 109 -14.18 -13.03 -2.68
N ILE A 110 -13.92 -11.73 -2.82
CA ILE A 110 -12.61 -11.18 -3.14
C ILE A 110 -12.11 -10.38 -1.94
N ALA A 111 -10.94 -10.75 -1.42
CA ALA A 111 -10.22 -9.89 -0.49
C ALA A 111 -9.46 -8.82 -1.28
N ILE A 112 -9.64 -7.56 -0.88
CA ILE A 112 -8.90 -6.40 -1.36
C ILE A 112 -7.94 -5.97 -0.26
N GLU A 113 -6.65 -6.13 -0.54
CA GLU A 113 -5.57 -5.78 0.38
C GLU A 113 -4.71 -4.68 -0.24
N VAL A 114 -4.67 -3.51 0.38
CA VAL A 114 -3.77 -2.43 -0.05
C VAL A 114 -2.43 -2.63 0.64
N ILE A 115 -1.40 -2.94 -0.13
CA ILE A 115 -0.03 -3.11 0.35
C ILE A 115 0.69 -1.78 0.16
N ARG A 116 1.28 -1.28 1.24
CA ARG A 116 1.88 0.05 1.30
C ARG A 116 3.38 -0.02 1.52
N PRO A 117 4.12 1.00 1.04
CA PRO A 117 5.52 1.16 1.43
C PRO A 117 5.62 1.41 2.92
N GLN A 118 6.77 1.08 3.51
CA GLN A 118 7.02 1.33 4.92
C GLN A 118 6.91 2.84 5.21
N PRO A 119 6.08 3.27 6.18
CA PRO A 119 5.87 4.68 6.44
C PRO A 119 7.16 5.35 6.88
N CYS A 120 7.33 6.63 6.54
CA CYS A 120 8.54 7.37 6.83
C CYS A 120 8.30 8.49 7.83
N LEU A 121 9.15 8.59 8.85
CA LEU A 121 9.18 9.70 9.79
C LEU A 121 10.37 10.60 9.45
N LEU A 122 10.10 11.74 8.81
CA LEU A 122 11.09 12.76 8.51
C LEU A 122 11.16 13.75 9.66
N ILE A 123 12.30 13.85 10.32
CA ILE A 123 12.51 14.70 11.49
C ILE A 123 13.52 15.78 11.14
N CYS A 124 13.06 17.04 11.19
CA CYS A 124 13.90 18.21 11.01
C CYS A 124 14.37 18.71 12.37
N GLY A 125 15.67 18.57 12.65
CA GLY A 125 16.33 18.80 13.93
C GLY A 125 16.69 17.49 14.63
N ALA A 126 17.91 17.39 15.15
CA ALA A 126 18.48 16.20 15.80
C ALA A 126 18.59 16.37 17.33
N GLY A 127 17.65 17.09 17.95
CA GLY A 127 17.61 17.30 19.41
C GLY A 127 17.15 16.08 20.22
N HIS A 128 17.07 16.23 21.54
CA HIS A 128 16.60 15.18 22.45
C HIS A 128 15.18 14.68 22.12
N ILE A 129 14.29 15.58 21.65
CA ILE A 129 12.95 15.22 21.19
C ILE A 129 13.03 14.30 19.96
N ALA A 130 13.88 14.63 18.99
CA ALA A 130 14.09 13.83 17.79
C ALA A 130 14.53 12.41 18.14
N ARG A 131 15.46 12.26 19.10
CA ARG A 131 15.91 10.94 19.56
C ARG A 131 14.76 10.08 20.08
N ALA A 132 13.89 10.64 20.92
CA ALA A 132 12.73 9.92 21.45
C ALA A 132 11.72 9.58 20.35
N LEU A 133 11.48 10.51 19.42
CA LEU A 133 10.59 10.30 18.27
C LEU A 133 11.11 9.22 17.32
N THR A 134 12.40 9.20 17.02
CA THR A 134 13.03 8.17 16.19
C THR A 134 12.85 6.79 16.83
N GLN A 135 13.12 6.65 18.13
CA GLN A 135 12.96 5.39 18.85
C GLN A 135 11.51 4.89 18.81
N LEU A 136 10.55 5.78 19.08
CA LEU A 136 9.13 5.43 19.00
C LEU A 136 8.72 5.08 17.57
N GLY A 137 9.17 5.86 16.58
CA GLY A 137 8.91 5.63 15.16
C GLY A 137 9.36 4.25 14.70
N VAL A 138 10.60 3.86 15.03
CA VAL A 138 11.13 2.53 14.72
C VAL A 138 10.27 1.43 15.34
N VAL A 139 9.89 1.57 16.63
CA VAL A 139 9.02 0.59 17.31
C VAL A 139 7.65 0.47 16.60
N LEU A 140 7.14 1.58 16.07
CA LEU A 140 5.89 1.62 15.31
C LEU A 140 6.06 1.18 13.84
N GLY A 141 7.26 0.77 13.44
CA GLY A 141 7.55 0.28 12.09
C GLY A 141 7.86 1.37 11.06
N PHE A 142 8.08 2.62 11.48
CA PHE A 142 8.53 3.68 10.58
C PHE A 142 10.01 3.53 10.25
N ARG A 143 10.36 3.83 8.99
CA ARG A 143 11.74 4.23 8.66
C ARG A 143 11.94 5.68 9.08
N ALA A 144 13.03 6.02 9.74
CA ALA A 144 13.27 7.37 10.21
C ALA A 144 14.38 8.05 9.38
N ILE A 145 14.16 9.32 9.02
CA ILE A 145 15.17 10.19 8.43
C ILE A 145 15.32 11.39 9.35
N VAL A 146 16.52 11.66 9.86
CA VAL A 146 16.81 12.82 10.72
C VAL A 146 17.76 13.77 9.99
N ILE A 147 17.34 15.02 9.86
CA ILE A 147 18.15 16.09 9.26
C ILE A 147 18.55 17.09 10.35
N ASP A 148 19.83 17.41 10.45
CA ASP A 148 20.34 18.55 11.21
C ASP A 148 21.67 18.98 10.59
N ASP A 149 21.91 20.27 10.46
CA ASP A 149 23.13 20.80 9.85
C ASP A 149 24.37 20.63 10.75
N ARG A 150 24.17 20.30 12.03
CA ARG A 150 25.24 20.07 13.00
C ARG A 150 25.52 18.57 13.13
N ALA A 151 26.65 18.14 12.59
CA ALA A 151 27.08 16.75 12.59
C ALA A 151 27.22 16.14 14.00
N GLU A 152 27.50 16.93 15.03
CA GLU A 152 27.54 16.46 16.43
C GLU A 152 26.18 16.00 16.99
N PHE A 153 25.07 16.35 16.33
CA PHE A 153 23.73 15.88 16.71
C PHE A 153 23.24 14.77 15.78
N ALA A 154 23.48 14.87 14.47
CA ALA A 154 23.06 13.87 13.48
C ALA A 154 24.11 12.76 13.28
N ASN A 155 24.43 12.01 14.34
CA ASN A 155 25.40 10.90 14.29
C ASN A 155 24.89 9.62 14.96
N ARG A 156 25.64 8.53 14.74
CA ARG A 156 25.28 7.18 15.17
C ARG A 156 25.38 6.96 16.68
N ASP A 157 26.19 7.74 17.39
CA ASP A 157 26.24 7.67 18.86
C ASP A 157 24.95 8.24 19.48
N TYR A 158 24.34 9.23 18.83
CA TYR A 158 23.07 9.82 19.24
C TYR A 158 21.85 9.03 18.74
N PHE A 159 21.93 8.49 17.52
CA PHE A 159 20.92 7.65 16.88
C PHE A 159 21.51 6.27 16.53
N PRO A 160 21.50 5.32 17.48
CA PRO A 160 22.19 4.03 17.32
C PRO A 160 21.47 3.06 16.37
N ASP A 161 20.19 3.30 16.06
CA ASP A 161 19.44 2.41 15.18
C ASP A 161 19.96 2.50 13.73
N PRO A 162 20.43 1.39 13.13
CA PRO A 162 21.02 1.41 11.80
C PRO A 162 20.01 1.71 10.68
N SER A 163 18.72 1.49 10.93
CA SER A 163 17.62 1.80 10.00
C SER A 163 17.29 3.30 9.97
N THR A 164 17.79 4.08 10.92
CA THR A 164 17.68 5.53 10.88
C THR A 164 18.67 6.11 9.89
N GLU A 165 18.16 6.85 8.91
CA GLU A 165 18.96 7.62 7.98
C GLU A 165 19.32 8.97 8.62
N LEU A 166 20.60 9.32 8.61
CA LEU A 166 21.11 10.55 9.23
C LEU A 166 21.66 11.47 8.13
N ARG A 167 21.15 12.69 8.08
CA ARG A 167 21.54 13.73 7.12
C ARG A 167 22.15 14.90 7.88
N ALA A 168 23.47 14.85 8.04
CA ALA A 168 24.27 15.90 8.66
C ALA A 168 24.57 17.04 7.65
N GLU A 169 23.53 17.68 7.13
CA GLU A 169 23.60 18.69 6.09
C GLU A 169 22.49 19.74 6.26
N ALA A 170 22.61 20.88 5.57
CA ALA A 170 21.59 21.92 5.60
C ALA A 170 20.24 21.41 5.04
N PHE A 171 19.13 21.88 5.62
CA PHE A 171 17.79 21.41 5.25
C PHE A 171 17.49 21.55 3.76
N ASP A 172 17.85 22.69 3.16
CA ASP A 172 17.66 22.95 1.74
C ASP A 172 18.44 21.97 0.84
N GLN A 173 19.58 21.47 1.31
CA GLN A 173 20.39 20.47 0.62
C GLN A 173 19.76 19.07 0.77
N ALA A 174 19.43 18.67 1.99
CA ALA A 174 18.79 17.37 2.24
C ALA A 174 17.50 17.22 1.43
N MET A 175 16.66 18.26 1.43
CA MET A 175 15.36 18.26 0.76
C MET A 175 15.44 18.16 -0.77
N LYS A 176 16.60 18.44 -1.40
CA LYS A 176 16.77 18.23 -2.85
C LYS A 176 16.80 16.75 -3.24
N SER A 177 17.15 15.86 -2.31
CA SER A 177 17.28 14.43 -2.56
C SER A 177 16.15 13.59 -1.93
N ILE A 178 15.43 14.16 -0.96
CA ILE A 178 14.30 13.50 -0.31
C ILE A 178 13.05 13.66 -1.17
N ASN A 179 12.52 12.55 -1.66
CA ASN A 179 11.24 12.54 -2.35
C ASN A 179 10.09 12.51 -1.32
N LEU A 180 9.50 13.68 -1.06
CA LEU A 180 8.33 13.78 -0.17
C LEU A 180 7.14 13.04 -0.79
N SER A 181 6.42 12.28 0.03
CA SER A 181 5.22 11.55 -0.38
C SER A 181 4.14 11.59 0.70
N ALA A 182 2.94 11.13 0.34
CA ALA A 182 1.83 11.00 1.28
C ALA A 182 2.09 9.94 2.37
N ASN A 183 3.08 9.05 2.20
CA ASN A 183 3.45 8.03 3.18
C ASN A 183 4.48 8.54 4.21
N MET A 184 4.80 9.83 4.18
CA MET A 184 5.76 10.46 5.06
C MET A 184 5.07 11.41 6.06
N SER A 185 5.40 11.24 7.34
CA SER A 185 5.07 12.20 8.40
C SER A 185 6.28 13.10 8.65
N VAL A 186 6.08 14.41 8.58
CA VAL A 186 7.15 15.40 8.79
C VAL A 186 7.00 16.02 10.17
N VAL A 187 8.08 16.00 10.95
CA VAL A 187 8.14 16.59 12.28
C VAL A 187 9.25 17.61 12.33
N ILE A 188 8.90 18.87 12.60
CA ILE A 188 9.87 19.96 12.72
C ILE A 188 10.09 20.22 14.20
N VAL A 189 11.29 19.87 14.69
CA VAL A 189 11.74 20.00 16.08
C VAL A 189 13.09 20.71 16.15
N THR A 190 13.21 21.80 15.37
CA THR A 190 14.39 22.66 15.36
C THR A 190 14.38 23.64 16.54
N ARG A 191 15.56 24.15 16.91
CA ARG A 191 15.65 25.27 17.86
C ARG A 191 15.57 26.59 17.07
N GLY A 192 14.38 27.15 16.95
CA GLY A 192 14.16 28.52 16.43
C GLY A 192 13.72 28.60 14.97
N LEU A 193 12.87 29.60 14.68
CA LEU A 193 12.60 30.12 13.34
C LEU A 193 13.81 30.98 12.94
N GLN A 194 14.66 30.48 12.04
CA GLN A 194 15.69 31.29 11.37
C GLN A 194 15.49 31.19 9.86
#